data_AF-A0A3T0SDS7-F1
#
_entry.id   AF-A0A3T0SDS7-F1
#
_cell.length_a   1.000
_cell.length_b   1.000
_cell.length_c   1.000
_cell.angle_alpha   90.00
_cell.angle_beta   90.00
_cell.angle_gamma   90.00
#
_symmetry.space_group_name_H-M   'P 1'
#
loop_
_entity.id
_entity.type
_entity.pdbx_description
1 polymer ?
#
loop_
_entity_poly.entity_id
_entity_poly.type
_entity_poly.pdbx_seq_one_letter_code
_entity_poly.pdbx_strand_id
1 'polypeptide(L)'
;MKILKIENHQGYFLTDEGGYEPVDKIDKNVLSRLVTLALEDDFEIDEYDDEKLKNQAHQIIYKSISGKLADLHLKRNQFRDESERLYLDEYEKYKV
;
A
#
# COMPACT_ATOMS: atom_id res chain seq x y z
N MET A 1 -0.74 -10.94 -1.14
CA MET A 1 -2.17 -10.81 -1.53
C MET A 1 -2.42 -9.33 -1.76
N LYS A 2 -3.28 -8.95 -2.70
CA LYS A 2 -3.48 -7.53 -3.00
C LYS A 2 -4.32 -6.85 -1.92
N ILE A 3 -3.79 -5.79 -1.34
CA ILE A 3 -4.45 -5.01 -0.29
C ILE A 3 -5.57 -4.16 -0.88
N LEU A 4 -5.36 -3.67 -2.10
CA LEU A 4 -6.35 -2.99 -2.93
C LEU A 4 -6.40 -3.64 -4.30
N LYS A 5 -7.61 -3.89 -4.80
CA LYS A 5 -7.81 -4.44 -6.14
C LYS A 5 -8.94 -3.73 -6.89
N ILE A 6 -8.89 -3.78 -8.21
CA ILE A 6 -9.96 -3.29 -9.09
C ILE A 6 -10.61 -4.49 -9.78
N GLU A 7 -11.90 -4.70 -9.53
CA GLU A 7 -12.66 -5.83 -10.08
C GLU A 7 -14.08 -5.38 -10.44
N ASN A 8 -14.66 -5.88 -11.54
CA ASN A 8 -16.02 -5.55 -11.97
C ASN A 8 -16.34 -4.04 -11.97
N HIS A 9 -15.33 -3.24 -12.35
CA HIS A 9 -15.41 -1.80 -12.41
C HIS A 9 -15.58 -1.06 -11.08
N GLN A 10 -15.22 -1.72 -9.98
CA GLN A 10 -15.24 -1.20 -8.63
C GLN A 10 -13.91 -1.47 -7.93
N GLY A 11 -13.51 -0.54 -7.07
CA GLY A 11 -12.38 -0.74 -6.17
C GLY A 11 -12.80 -1.54 -4.95
N TYR A 12 -11.92 -2.44 -4.51
CA TYR A 12 -12.08 -3.25 -3.30
C TYR A 12 -10.82 -3.19 -2.42
N PHE A 13 -11.00 -3.39 -1.12
CA PHE A 13 -9.95 -3.53 -0.13
C PHE A 13 -10.00 -4.90 0.55
N LEU A 14 -8.85 -5.40 0.99
CA LEU A 14 -8.72 -6.65 1.74
C LEU A 14 -9.25 -6.50 3.17
N THR A 15 -10.15 -7.38 3.61
CA THR A 15 -10.71 -7.42 4.97
C THR A 15 -9.86 -8.26 5.92
N ASP A 16 -10.06 -8.11 7.24
CA ASP A 16 -9.41 -8.95 8.27
C ASP A 16 -9.71 -10.44 8.10
N GLU A 17 -10.90 -10.75 7.56
CA GLU A 17 -11.36 -12.11 7.32
C GLU A 17 -10.76 -12.72 6.03
N GLY A 18 -9.87 -11.99 5.34
CA GLY A 18 -9.27 -12.41 4.06
C GLY A 18 -10.21 -12.24 2.85
N GLY A 19 -11.36 -11.60 3.04
CA GLY A 19 -12.32 -11.26 2.01
C GLY A 19 -12.02 -9.90 1.36
N TYR A 20 -12.91 -9.47 0.47
CA TYR A 20 -12.82 -8.16 -0.16
C TYR A 20 -14.12 -7.40 -0.02
N GLU A 21 -14.00 -6.13 0.37
CA GLU A 21 -15.14 -5.22 0.45
C GLU A 21 -14.89 -3.96 -0.38
N PRO A 22 -15.95 -3.35 -0.92
CA PRO A 22 -15.81 -2.17 -1.77
C PRO A 22 -15.25 -0.97 -1.00
N VAL A 23 -14.45 -0.15 -1.69
CA VAL A 23 -13.70 0.97 -1.05
C VAL A 23 -14.57 2.06 -0.44
N ASP A 24 -15.84 2.14 -0.81
CA ASP A 24 -16.81 3.07 -0.21
C ASP A 24 -17.15 2.74 1.26
N LYS A 25 -16.88 1.50 1.70
CA LYS A 25 -17.05 1.06 3.09
C LYS A 25 -15.83 1.26 3.97
N ILE A 26 -14.77 1.89 3.47
CA ILE A 26 -13.57 2.14 4.27
C ILE A 26 -13.90 3.10 5.40
N ASP A 27 -13.78 2.61 6.63
CA ASP A 27 -13.86 3.41 7.83
C ASP A 27 -12.45 3.68 8.41
N LYS A 28 -12.41 4.32 9.58
CA LYS A 28 -11.15 4.64 10.26
C LYS A 28 -10.35 3.40 10.67
N ASN A 29 -11.02 2.32 11.08
CA ASN A 29 -10.36 1.11 11.55
C ASN A 29 -9.75 0.36 10.36
N VAL A 30 -10.51 0.23 9.28
CA VAL A 30 -10.04 -0.31 8.00
C VAL A 30 -8.85 0.48 7.50
N LEU A 31 -8.95 1.82 7.45
CA LEU A 31 -7.84 2.65 6.98
C LEU A 31 -6.58 2.47 7.82
N SER A 32 -6.71 2.39 9.15
CA SER A 32 -5.59 2.15 10.05
C SER A 32 -4.91 0.82 9.77
N ARG A 33 -5.69 -0.23 9.48
CA ARG A 33 -5.15 -1.53 9.08
C ARG A 33 -4.45 -1.49 7.73
N LEU A 34 -5.04 -0.84 6.72
CA LEU A 34 -4.41 -0.72 5.39
C LEU A 34 -3.06 -0.01 5.49
N VAL A 35 -2.94 0.97 6.38
CA VAL A 35 -1.67 1.64 6.69
C VAL A 35 -0.66 0.67 7.30
N THR A 36 -1.08 -0.17 8.26
CA THR A 36 -0.21 -1.20 8.83
C THR A 36 0.28 -2.18 7.76
N LEU A 37 -0.62 -2.67 6.90
CA LEU A 37 -0.26 -3.57 5.80
C LEU A 37 0.69 -2.92 4.78
N ALA A 38 0.58 -1.60 4.56
CA ALA A 38 1.54 -0.87 3.70
C ALA A 38 2.95 -0.76 4.27
N LEU A 39 3.12 -1.00 5.57
CA LEU A 39 4.41 -1.07 6.23
C LEU A 39 4.97 -2.51 6.29
N GLU A 40 4.28 -3.49 5.72
CA GLU A 40 4.75 -4.86 5.58
C GLU A 40 5.45 -5.07 4.22
N ASP A 41 6.21 -6.15 4.10
CA ASP A 41 7.01 -6.44 2.90
C ASP A 41 6.19 -7.00 1.73
N ASP A 42 5.02 -7.56 2.00
CA ASP A 42 4.10 -8.16 1.04
C ASP A 42 3.03 -7.18 0.52
N PHE A 43 3.32 -5.88 0.60
CA PHE A 43 2.45 -4.83 0.08
C PHE A 43 2.29 -4.92 -1.45
N GLU A 44 1.07 -5.20 -1.88
CA GLU A 44 0.71 -5.24 -3.31
C GLU A 44 -0.65 -4.57 -3.52
N ILE A 45 -0.77 -3.71 -4.53
CA ILE A 45 -2.03 -3.04 -4.90
C ILE A 45 -2.18 -3.01 -6.42
N ASP A 46 -3.41 -3.04 -6.92
CA ASP A 46 -3.65 -2.74 -8.32
C ASP A 46 -3.43 -1.25 -8.59
N GLU A 47 -2.70 -0.95 -9.66
CA GLU A 47 -2.52 0.41 -10.15
C GLU A 47 -3.88 1.01 -10.53
N TYR A 48 -4.04 2.30 -10.22
CA TYR A 48 -5.24 3.03 -10.56
C TYR A 48 -5.44 3.10 -12.07
N ASP A 49 -6.62 2.70 -12.55
CA ASP A 49 -6.98 2.69 -13.96
C ASP A 49 -8.41 3.22 -14.14
N ASP A 50 -8.53 4.39 -14.78
CA ASP A 50 -9.80 5.08 -15.05
C ASP A 50 -10.74 4.29 -15.97
N GLU A 51 -10.21 3.46 -16.88
CA GLU A 51 -11.02 2.66 -17.79
C GLU A 51 -11.61 1.45 -17.09
N LYS A 52 -10.82 0.84 -16.19
CA LYS A 52 -11.28 -0.27 -15.36
C LYS A 52 -12.24 0.21 -14.29
N LEU A 53 -11.93 1.28 -13.57
CA LEU A 53 -12.71 1.77 -12.44
C LEU A 53 -13.71 2.85 -12.86
N LYS A 54 -14.93 2.47 -13.29
CA LYS A 54 -15.92 3.44 -13.82
C LYS A 54 -16.75 4.17 -12.76
N ASN A 55 -16.81 3.65 -11.54
CA ASN A 55 -17.56 4.30 -10.47
C ASN A 55 -16.79 5.53 -9.94
N GLN A 56 -17.33 6.73 -10.15
CA GLN A 56 -16.67 8.00 -9.79
C GLN A 56 -16.33 8.14 -8.30
N ALA A 57 -17.20 7.66 -7.40
CA ALA A 57 -16.92 7.69 -5.97
C ALA A 57 -15.73 6.76 -5.64
N HIS A 58 -15.74 5.57 -6.22
CA HIS A 58 -14.63 4.63 -6.02
C HIS A 58 -13.35 5.15 -6.68
N GLN A 59 -13.41 5.86 -7.82
CA GLN A 59 -12.24 6.50 -8.44
C GLN A 59 -11.56 7.45 -7.46
N ILE A 60 -12.33 8.36 -6.86
CA ILE A 60 -11.81 9.36 -5.93
C ILE A 60 -11.19 8.69 -4.70
N ILE A 61 -11.91 7.74 -4.10
CA ILE A 61 -11.45 7.05 -2.88
C ILE A 61 -10.22 6.20 -3.18
N TYR A 62 -10.29 5.36 -4.22
CA TYR A 62 -9.22 4.44 -4.58
C TYR A 62 -7.95 5.21 -4.93
N LYS A 63 -8.03 6.23 -5.80
CA LYS A 63 -6.87 7.05 -6.18
C LYS A 63 -6.19 7.72 -4.98
N SER A 64 -6.99 8.25 -4.04
CA SER A 64 -6.47 8.90 -2.84
C SER A 64 -5.75 7.91 -1.92
N ILE A 65 -6.34 6.74 -1.70
CA ILE A 65 -5.79 5.74 -0.77
C ILE A 65 -4.61 5.02 -1.41
N SER A 66 -4.74 4.53 -2.64
CA SER A 66 -3.67 3.80 -3.34
C SER A 66 -2.40 4.62 -3.44
N GLY A 67 -2.51 5.91 -3.81
CA GLY A 67 -1.36 6.82 -3.87
C GLY A 67 -0.69 7.00 -2.51
N LYS A 68 -1.47 7.27 -1.45
CA LYS A 68 -0.92 7.46 -0.09
C LYS A 68 -0.24 6.21 0.46
N LEU A 69 -0.82 5.03 0.22
CA LEU A 69 -0.24 3.76 0.67
C LEU A 69 1.03 3.43 -0.11
N ALA A 70 1.05 3.64 -1.44
CA ALA A 70 2.24 3.46 -2.26
C ALA A 70 3.37 4.41 -1.84
N ASP A 71 3.06 5.68 -1.60
CA ASP A 71 4.03 6.67 -1.11
C ASP A 71 4.60 6.27 0.27
N LEU A 72 3.75 5.74 1.15
CA LEU A 72 4.15 5.27 2.48
C LEU A 72 5.10 4.07 2.37
N HIS A 73 4.74 3.08 1.54
CA HIS A 73 5.55 1.89 1.32
C HIS A 73 6.91 2.24 0.70
N LEU A 74 6.93 3.15 -0.29
CA LEU A 74 8.16 3.66 -0.89
C LEU A 74 9.09 4.30 0.16
N LYS A 75 8.55 5.18 1.00
CA LYS A 75 9.33 5.83 2.07
C LYS A 75 9.87 4.80 3.05
N ARG A 76 9.07 3.82 3.45
CA ARG A 76 9.50 2.73 4.35
C ARG A 76 10.68 1.95 3.77
N ASN A 77 10.65 1.65 2.46
CA ASN A 77 11.77 0.98 1.79
C ASN A 77 13.01 1.89 1.71
N GLN A 78 12.84 3.18 1.40
CA GLN A 78 13.95 4.15 1.44
C GLN A 78 14.61 4.21 2.82
N PHE A 79 13.83 4.31 3.90
CA PHE A 79 14.36 4.32 5.27
C PHE A 79 15.10 3.04 5.63
N ARG A 80 14.62 1.87 5.18
CA ARG A 80 15.32 0.60 5.37
C ARG A 80 16.65 0.59 4.64
N ASP A 81 16.65 0.94 3.36
CA ASP A 81 17.85 0.94 2.53
C ASP A 81 18.90 1.96 3.02
N GLU A 82 18.46 3.10 3.56
CA GLU A 82 19.33 4.08 4.20
C GLU A 82 19.93 3.53 5.52
N SER A 83 19.11 2.86 6.35
CA SER A 83 19.56 2.28 7.61
C SER A 83 20.56 1.14 7.41
N GLU A 84 20.35 0.30 6.38
CA GLU A 84 21.30 -0.76 6.02
C GLU A 84 22.62 -0.19 5.49
N ARG A 85 22.56 0.89 4.70
CA ARG A 85 23.76 1.58 4.20
C ARG A 85 24.52 2.36 5.28
N LEU A 86 23.83 2.88 6.28
CA LEU A 86 24.42 3.71 7.34
C LEU A 86 25.56 3.00 8.08
N TYR A 87 25.48 1.68 8.22
CA TYR A 87 26.52 0.88 8.88
C TYR A 87 27.48 0.20 7.93
N LEU A 88 27.21 0.23 6.61
CA LEU A 88 28.06 -0.43 5.61
C LEU A 88 29.44 0.22 5.55
N ASP A 89 29.50 1.56 5.54
CA ASP A 89 30.76 2.33 5.50
C ASP A 89 31.64 2.07 6.73
N GLU A 90 31.04 2.01 7.93
CA GLU A 90 31.77 1.71 9.15
C GLU A 90 32.13 0.21 9.22
N TYR A 91 31.26 -0.69 8.76
CA TYR A 91 31.56 -2.13 8.69
C TYR A 91 32.73 -2.42 7.74
N GLU A 92 32.78 -1.81 6.55
CA GLU A 92 33.91 -1.97 5.62
C GLU A 92 35.22 -1.41 6.19
N LYS A 93 35.17 -0.33 6.97
CA LYS A 93 36.35 0.24 7.66
C LYS A 93 37.01 -0.74 8.63
N TYR A 94 36.23 -1.58 9.30
CA TYR A 94 36.72 -2.54 10.30
C TYR A 94 36.83 -3.98 9.79
N LYS A 95 36.44 -4.22 8.53
CA LYS A 95 36.59 -5.52 7.85
C LYS A 95 38.01 -5.60 7.27
N VAL A 96 38.96 -5.89 8.16
CA VAL A 96 40.37 -6.21 7.86
C VAL A 96 40.47 -7.33 6.83
#